data_AF-A0A948C3K2-F1
#
_entry.id   AF-A0A948C3K2-F1
#
_cell.length_a   1.000
_cell.length_b   1.000
_cell.length_c   1.000
_cell.angle_alpha   90.00
_cell.angle_beta   90.00
_cell.angle_gamma   90.00
#
_symmetry.space_group_name_H-M   'P 1'
#
loop_
_entity.id
_entity.type
_entity.pdbx_description
1 polymer ?
#
loop_
_entity_poly.entity_id
_entity_poly.type
_entity_poly.pdbx_seq_one_letter_code
_entity_poly.pdbx_strand_id
1 'polypeptide(L)'
;MKKAIDIIDAVIETIKKSETKQDAKDNLMKKFEFSEMQAEYILMMRLQSLVGLEIQRVIEEIEEKKKLIGYLEGIINDAVKLDGVVRDEFKYMKKQYGDERRTEISNDLSVYNLA
;
A
#
# COMPACT_ATOMS: atom_id res chain seq x y z
N MET A 1 13.86 -6.02 -0.35
CA MET A 1 13.36 -7.31 -0.91
C MET A 1 13.77 -7.53 -2.35
N LYS A 2 13.37 -6.70 -3.33
CA LYS A 2 13.79 -6.89 -4.75
C LYS A 2 15.29 -7.14 -4.92
N LYS A 3 16.13 -6.25 -4.37
CA LYS A 3 17.60 -6.40 -4.37
C LYS A 3 18.04 -7.76 -3.82
N ALA A 4 17.44 -8.28 -2.76
CA ALA A 4 17.83 -9.57 -2.17
C ALA A 4 17.46 -10.77 -3.05
N ILE A 5 16.33 -10.70 -3.77
CA ILE A 5 15.91 -11.72 -4.73
C ILE A 5 16.86 -11.75 -5.93
N ASP A 6 17.24 -10.57 -6.45
CA ASP A 6 18.12 -10.45 -7.62
C ASP A 6 19.54 -11.04 -7.38
N ILE A 7 20.00 -11.06 -6.13
CA ILE A 7 21.32 -11.59 -5.72
C ILE A 7 21.20 -12.73 -4.71
N ILE A 8 20.15 -13.55 -4.82
CA ILE A 8 19.79 -14.55 -3.79
C ILE A 8 20.91 -15.56 -3.51
N ASP A 9 21.64 -15.99 -4.53
CA ASP A 9 22.74 -16.95 -4.35
C ASP A 9 23.86 -16.37 -3.49
N ALA A 10 24.24 -15.12 -3.74
CA ALA A 10 25.26 -14.41 -2.96
C ALA A 10 24.80 -14.14 -1.52
N VAL A 11 23.51 -13.87 -1.33
CA VAL A 11 22.88 -13.71 -0.01
C VAL A 11 22.94 -15.03 0.76
N ILE A 12 22.53 -16.15 0.16
CA ILE A 12 22.58 -17.48 0.78
C ILE A 12 24.02 -17.86 1.12
N GLU A 13 24.98 -17.64 0.22
CA GLU A 13 26.39 -17.92 0.47
C GLU A 13 26.92 -17.11 1.66
N THR A 14 26.55 -15.84 1.76
CA THR A 14 26.96 -14.96 2.87
C THR A 14 26.36 -15.44 4.20
N ILE A 15 25.11 -15.88 4.20
CA ILE A 15 24.46 -16.46 5.39
C ILE A 15 25.15 -17.76 5.79
N LYS A 16 25.42 -18.67 4.84
CA LYS A 16 26.08 -19.96 5.11
C LYS A 16 27.51 -19.83 5.63
N LYS A 17 28.22 -18.76 5.27
CA LYS A 17 29.58 -18.46 5.74
C LYS A 17 29.62 -17.78 7.12
N SER A 18 28.48 -17.33 7.63
CA SER A 18 28.41 -16.63 8.92
C SER A 18 28.26 -17.63 10.07
N GLU A 19 28.93 -17.38 11.19
CA GLU A 19 28.94 -18.30 12.33
C GLU A 19 27.69 -18.18 13.21
N THR A 20 27.22 -16.94 13.42
CA THR A 20 26.01 -16.68 14.21
C THR A 20 24.94 -15.94 13.39
N LYS A 21 23.71 -15.92 13.91
CA LYS A 21 22.61 -15.12 13.35
C LYS A 21 22.98 -13.63 13.32
N GLN A 22 23.64 -13.13 14.36
CA GLN A 22 24.07 -11.74 14.43
C GLN A 22 25.14 -11.43 13.38
N ASP A 23 26.12 -12.32 13.21
CA ASP A 23 27.15 -12.15 12.17
C ASP A 23 26.54 -12.15 10.78
N ALA A 24 25.58 -13.03 10.51
CA ALA A 24 24.87 -13.07 9.23
C ALA A 24 24.15 -11.74 8.96
N LYS A 25 23.46 -11.20 9.97
CA LYS A 25 22.78 -9.90 9.88
C LYS A 25 23.77 -8.77 9.57
N ASP A 26 24.85 -8.68 10.33
CA ASP A 26 25.88 -7.64 10.15
C ASP A 26 26.57 -7.76 8.78
N ASN A 27 26.83 -8.98 8.31
CA ASN A 27 27.42 -9.23 7.00
C ASN A 27 26.47 -8.84 5.87
N LEU A 28 25.17 -9.14 5.99
CA LEU A 28 24.16 -8.73 5.01
C LEU A 28 24.06 -7.21 4.92
N MET A 29 24.12 -6.52 6.07
CA MET A 29 24.12 -5.06 6.13
C MET A 29 25.39 -4.47 5.51
N LYS A 30 26.58 -4.97 5.88
CA LYS A 30 27.87 -4.44 5.41
C LYS A 30 28.11 -4.69 3.93
N LYS A 31 27.79 -5.89 3.43
CA LYS A 31 28.15 -6.33 2.07
C LYS A 31 27.14 -5.90 1.01
N PHE A 32 25.86 -5.80 1.38
CA PHE A 32 24.77 -5.53 0.45
C PHE A 32 23.97 -4.27 0.80
N GLU A 33 24.39 -3.52 1.83
CA GLU A 33 23.77 -2.26 2.27
C GLU A 33 22.29 -2.43 2.61
N PHE A 34 21.91 -3.61 3.11
CA PHE A 34 20.57 -3.81 3.62
C PHE A 34 20.39 -3.01 4.92
N SER A 35 19.19 -2.45 5.11
CA SER A 35 18.83 -1.92 6.42
C SER A 35 18.72 -3.03 7.45
N GLU A 36 18.78 -2.68 8.72
CA GLU A 36 18.66 -3.65 9.81
C GLU A 36 17.36 -4.49 9.70
N MET A 37 16.24 -3.83 9.42
CA MET A 37 14.95 -4.47 9.23
C MET A 37 14.93 -5.39 8.00
N GLN A 38 15.60 -5.00 6.92
CA GLN A 38 15.71 -5.82 5.72
C GLN A 38 16.56 -7.07 5.96
N ALA A 39 17.69 -6.93 6.64
CA ALA A 39 18.56 -8.06 6.98
C ALA A 39 17.84 -9.06 7.89
N GLU A 40 17.12 -8.59 8.92
CA GLU A 40 16.31 -9.44 9.79
C GLU A 40 15.24 -10.20 8.99
N TYR A 41 14.52 -9.50 8.10
CA TYR A 41 13.50 -10.13 7.26
C TYR A 41 14.09 -11.20 6.34
N ILE A 42 15.25 -10.94 5.72
CA ILE A 42 15.94 -11.90 4.85
C ILE A 42 16.29 -13.18 5.62
N LEU A 43 16.77 -13.05 6.87
CA LEU A 43 17.08 -14.20 7.72
C LEU A 43 15.83 -15.00 8.13
N MET A 44 14.66 -14.37 8.15
CA MET A 44 13.38 -15.02 8.46
C MET A 44 12.70 -15.67 7.25
N MET A 45 13.25 -15.50 6.04
CA MET A 45 12.68 -16.10 4.84
C MET A 45 12.72 -17.63 4.91
N ARG A 46 11.68 -18.27 4.37
CA ARG A 46 11.59 -19.74 4.25
C ARG A 46 12.06 -20.17 2.87
N LEU A 47 12.64 -21.36 2.73
CA LEU A 47 13.12 -21.87 1.44
C LEU A 47 12.03 -21.91 0.35
N GLN A 48 10.77 -22.13 0.72
CA GLN A 48 9.65 -22.08 -0.22
C GLN A 48 9.46 -20.70 -0.88
N SER A 49 9.90 -19.61 -0.24
CA SER A 49 9.85 -18.26 -0.80
C SER A 49 10.76 -18.10 -2.02
N LEU A 50 11.61 -19.08 -2.32
CA LEU A 50 12.50 -19.11 -3.48
C LEU A 50 11.85 -19.78 -4.70
N VAL A 51 10.66 -20.36 -4.56
CA VAL A 51 9.92 -20.92 -5.69
C VAL A 51 9.54 -19.79 -6.65
N GLY A 52 9.73 -20.00 -7.95
CA GLY A 52 9.53 -18.95 -8.97
C GLY A 52 8.18 -18.25 -8.88
N LEU A 53 7.09 -18.98 -8.60
CA LEU A 53 5.75 -18.40 -8.42
C LEU A 53 5.65 -17.50 -7.17
N GLU A 54 6.33 -17.84 -6.08
CA GLU A 54 6.37 -17.01 -4.87
C GLU A 54 7.19 -15.74 -5.12
N ILE A 55 8.34 -15.87 -5.77
CA ILE A 55 9.17 -14.72 -6.18
C ILE A 55 8.37 -13.77 -7.07
N GLN A 56 7.67 -14.31 -8.07
CA GLN A 56 6.89 -13.50 -8.98
C GLN A 56 5.75 -12.76 -8.25
N ARG A 57 5.05 -13.43 -7.33
CA ARG A 57 4.04 -12.78 -6.48
C ARG A 57 4.61 -11.60 -5.69
N VAL A 58 5.80 -11.76 -5.10
CA VAL A 58 6.46 -10.69 -4.35
C VAL A 58 6.85 -9.53 -5.27
N ILE A 59 7.30 -9.80 -6.49
CA ILE A 59 7.63 -8.77 -7.48
C ILE A 59 6.37 -7.99 -7.87
N GLU A 60 5.27 -8.69 -8.16
CA GLU A 60 3.97 -8.10 -8.48
C GLU A 60 3.48 -7.21 -7.34
N GLU A 61 3.54 -7.68 -6.09
CA GLU A 61 3.16 -6.89 -4.90
C GLU A 61 4.00 -5.60 -4.76
N ILE A 62 5.31 -5.68 -5.04
CA ILE A 62 6.19 -4.50 -5.04
C ILE A 62 5.76 -3.49 -6.11
N GLU A 63 5.41 -3.96 -7.31
CA GLU A 63 4.95 -3.09 -8.39
C GLU A 63 3.59 -2.45 -8.09
N GLU A 64 2.65 -3.22 -7.55
CA GLU A 64 1.36 -2.72 -7.08
C GLU A 64 1.53 -1.63 -6.01
N LYS A 65 2.39 -1.87 -5.01
CA LYS A 65 2.69 -0.88 -3.98
C LYS A 65 3.32 0.39 -4.56
N LYS A 66 4.22 0.27 -5.54
CA LYS A 66 4.80 1.45 -6.22
C LYS A 66 3.75 2.23 -7.01
N LYS A 67 2.85 1.54 -7.71
CA LYS A 67 1.73 2.19 -8.42
C LYS A 67 0.82 2.92 -7.44
N LEU A 68 0.51 2.29 -6.30
CA LEU A 68 -0.30 2.89 -5.25
C LEU A 68 0.39 4.14 -4.67
N ILE A 69 1.69 4.07 -4.38
CA ILE A 69 2.46 5.25 -3.92
C ILE A 69 2.34 6.38 -4.93
N GLY A 70 2.61 6.12 -6.22
CA GLY A 70 2.52 7.16 -7.25
C GLY A 70 1.11 7.74 -7.41
N TYR A 71 0.07 6.92 -7.26
CA TYR A 71 -1.31 7.39 -7.24
C TYR A 71 -1.59 8.30 -6.05
N LEU A 72 -1.21 7.88 -4.83
CA LEU A 72 -1.44 8.65 -3.60
C LEU A 72 -0.63 9.95 -3.57
N GLU A 73 0.65 9.91 -3.94
CA GLU A 73 1.48 11.11 -4.12
C GLU A 73 0.88 12.03 -5.17
N GLY A 74 0.34 11.47 -6.26
CA GLY A 74 -0.36 12.22 -7.28
C GLY A 74 -1.59 12.94 -6.78
N ILE A 75 -2.32 12.38 -5.81
CA ILE A 75 -3.46 13.03 -5.14
C ILE A 75 -2.97 14.14 -4.19
N ILE A 76 -1.97 13.85 -3.36
CA ILE A 76 -1.48 14.79 -2.35
C ILE A 76 -0.93 16.07 -2.99
N ASN A 77 -0.27 15.94 -4.14
CA ASN A 77 0.38 17.05 -4.82
C ASN A 77 -0.54 17.84 -5.79
N ASP A 78 -1.78 17.41 -6.00
CA ASP A 78 -2.70 18.02 -6.96
C ASP A 78 -4.10 18.19 -6.33
N ALA A 79 -4.41 19.44 -5.96
CA ALA A 79 -5.69 19.79 -5.33
C ALA A 79 -6.90 19.46 -6.21
N VAL A 80 -6.78 19.52 -7.54
CA VAL A 80 -7.89 19.20 -8.45
C VAL A 80 -8.16 17.69 -8.45
N LYS A 81 -7.11 16.87 -8.39
CA LYS A 81 -7.27 15.41 -8.24
C LYS A 81 -7.89 15.05 -6.90
N LEU A 82 -7.45 15.69 -5.82
CA LEU A 82 -8.03 15.50 -4.49
C LEU A 82 -9.53 15.81 -4.49
N ASP A 83 -9.94 16.98 -5.01
CA ASP A 83 -11.35 17.36 -5.11
C ASP A 83 -12.16 16.37 -5.96
N GLY A 84 -11.55 15.83 -7.02
CA GLY A 84 -12.14 14.77 -7.84
C GLY A 84 -12.43 13.51 -7.04
N VAL A 85 -11.44 13.01 -6.28
CA VAL A 85 -11.58 11.83 -5.41
C VAL A 85 -12.70 12.06 -4.38
N VAL A 86 -12.67 13.20 -3.68
CA VAL A 86 -13.67 13.55 -2.67
C VAL A 86 -15.08 13.61 -3.28
N ARG A 87 -15.22 14.22 -4.46
CA ARG A 87 -16.51 14.28 -5.16
C ARG A 87 -17.04 12.90 -5.51
N ASP A 88 -16.17 11.99 -5.95
CA ASP A 88 -16.57 10.64 -6.31
C ASP A 88 -16.95 9.80 -5.08
N GLU A 89 -16.27 10.00 -3.95
CA GLU A 89 -16.68 9.43 -2.66
C GLU A 89 -18.07 9.91 -2.23
N PHE A 90 -18.35 11.22 -2.30
CA PHE A 90 -19.68 11.75 -1.98
C PHE A 90 -20.77 11.22 -2.93
N LYS A 91 -20.49 11.06 -4.22
CA LYS A 91 -21.42 10.43 -5.17
C LYS A 91 -21.68 8.97 -4.80
N TYR A 92 -20.63 8.23 -4.43
CA TYR A 92 -20.76 6.84 -3.98
C TYR A 92 -21.65 6.77 -2.72
N MET A 93 -21.40 7.61 -1.72
CA MET A 93 -22.23 7.69 -0.52
C MET A 93 -23.69 8.01 -0.85
N LYS A 94 -23.94 9.01 -1.71
CA LYS A 94 -25.30 9.33 -2.17
C LYS A 94 -25.98 8.16 -2.86
N LYS A 95 -25.24 7.36 -3.64
CA LYS A 95 -25.77 6.16 -4.31
C LYS A 95 -26.10 5.04 -3.32
N GLN A 96 -25.27 4.85 -2.29
CA GLN A 96 -25.47 3.78 -1.31
C GLN A 96 -26.54 4.12 -0.26
N TYR A 97 -26.66 5.39 0.12
CA TYR A 97 -27.44 5.82 1.28
C TYR A 97 -28.46 6.93 1.01
N GLY A 98 -28.54 7.46 -0.21
CA GLY A 98 -29.48 8.52 -0.53
C GLY A 98 -30.92 8.01 -0.56
N ASP A 99 -31.80 8.69 0.17
CA ASP A 99 -33.25 8.48 0.15
C ASP A 99 -33.98 9.70 -0.42
N GLU A 100 -35.26 9.51 -0.75
CA GLU A 100 -36.11 10.60 -1.19
C GLU A 100 -36.45 11.53 -0.02
N ARG A 101 -36.64 12.81 -0.33
CA ARG A 101 -37.01 13.80 0.67
C ARG A 101 -38.40 13.48 1.21
N ARG A 102 -38.49 13.25 2.52
CA ARG A 102 -39.76 12.94 3.21
C ARG A 102 -40.69 14.14 3.37
N THR A 103 -40.13 15.35 3.36
CA THR A 103 -40.86 16.60 3.55
C THR A 103 -41.11 17.28 2.21
N GLU A 104 -42.37 17.51 1.88
CA GLU A 104 -42.74 18.29 0.70
C GLU A 104 -42.43 19.78 0.91
N ILE A 105 -41.99 20.46 -0.15
CA ILE A 105 -41.79 21.92 -0.14
C ILE A 105 -43.01 22.54 -0.84
N SER A 106 -43.85 23.24 -0.08
CA SER A 106 -44.95 24.03 -0.62
C SER A 106 -44.60 25.52 -0.62
N ASN A 107 -44.88 26.20 -1.73
CA ASN A 107 -44.82 27.66 -1.82
C ASN A 107 -46.14 28.33 -1.40
N ASP A 108 -47.10 27.55 -0.90
CA ASP A 108 -48.35 28.07 -0.42
C ASP A 108 -48.17 28.74 0.96
N LEU A 109 -48.35 30.06 0.99
CA LEU A 109 -48.30 30.89 2.20
C LEU A 109 -49.65 30.93 2.93
N SER A 110 -50.71 30.31 2.39
CA SER A 110 -52.06 30.31 2.98
C SER A 110 -52.09 29.75 4.42
N VAL A 111 -51.12 28.90 4.77
CA VAL A 111 -50.97 28.29 6.09
C VAL A 111 -50.55 29.28 7.18
N TYR A 112 -50.08 30.49 6.82
CA TYR A 112 -49.72 31.55 7.76
C TYR A 112 -50.83 32.57 8.03
N ASN A 113 -52.06 32.32 7.55
CA ASN A 113 -53.22 33.14 7.92
C ASN A 113 -53.63 32.85 9.38
N LEU A 114 -52.85 33.38 10.35
CA LEU A 114 -53.39 33.69 11.67
C LEU A 114 -54.31 34.90 11.52
N ALA A 115 -55.59 34.62 11.29
CA ALA A 115 -56.68 35.54 11.62
C ALA A 115 -56.98 35.48 13.12
#